data_AF-A0A7C4LHC9-F1
#
_entry.id   AF-A0A7C4LHC9-F1
#
_cell.length_a   1.000
_cell.length_b   1.000
_cell.length_c   1.000
_cell.angle_alpha   90.00
_cell.angle_beta   90.00
_cell.angle_gamma   90.00
#
_symmetry.space_group_name_H-M   'P 1'
#
loop_
_entity.id
_entity.type
_entity.pdbx_description
1 polymer ?
#
loop_
_entity_poly.entity_id
_entity_poly.type
_entity_poly.pdbx_seq_one_letter_code
_entity_poly.pdbx_strand_id
1 'polypeptide(L)' 'RRSGKRWWRFLKYHASTAVGTLAQYVVSQLAYYLLIKESLISQALGILVGFIANYLISKKYVWTQP' A
#
# COMPACT_ATOMS: atom_id res chain seq x y z
N ARG A 1 2.58 -26.75 -16.26
CA ARG A 1 1.44 -25.97 -15.68
C ARG A 1 1.76 -25.19 -14.38
N ARG A 2 3.02 -24.80 -14.08
CA ARG A 2 3.38 -24.04 -12.84
C ARG A 2 3.40 -22.49 -13.01
N SER A 3 3.41 -21.98 -14.25
CA SER A 3 3.52 -20.54 -14.53
C SER A 3 2.30 -19.71 -14.10
N GLY A 4 1.08 -20.22 -14.27
CA GLY A 4 -0.16 -19.50 -13.94
C GLY A 4 -0.25 -19.07 -12.47
N LYS A 5 0.32 -19.85 -11.53
CA LYS A 5 0.36 -19.48 -10.10
C LYS A 5 1.30 -18.30 -9.80
N ARG A 6 2.38 -18.10 -10.56
CA ARG A 6 3.29 -16.96 -10.39
C ARG A 6 2.69 -15.67 -10.95
N TRP A 7 2.08 -15.74 -12.13
CA TRP A 7 1.46 -14.56 -12.74
C TRP A 7 0.28 -14.04 -11.90
N TRP A 8 -0.52 -14.94 -11.33
CA TRP A 8 -1.59 -14.56 -10.43
C TRP A 8 -1.08 -13.88 -9.15
N ARG A 9 0.02 -14.37 -8.56
CA ARG A 9 0.66 -13.71 -7.40
C ARG A 9 1.22 -12.33 -7.77
N PHE A 10 1.76 -12.16 -8.97
CA PHE A 10 2.25 -10.88 -9.46
C PHE A 10 1.14 -9.83 -9.58
N LEU A 11 0.00 -10.20 -10.19
CA LEU A 11 -1.16 -9.31 -10.28
C LEU A 11 -1.70 -8.92 -8.91
N LYS A 12 -1.83 -9.89 -8.00
CA LYS A 12 -2.25 -9.61 -6.62
C LYS A 12 -1.29 -8.68 -5.89
N TYR A 13 0.02 -8.82 -6.10
CA TYR A 13 1.01 -7.93 -5.51
C TYR A 13 0.91 -6.50 -6.04
N HIS A 14 0.68 -6.33 -7.34
CA HIS A 14 0.47 -5.00 -7.94
C HIS A 14 -0.82 -4.36 -7.43
N ALA A 15 -1.89 -5.14 -7.27
CA ALA A 15 -3.13 -4.65 -6.67
C ALA A 15 -2.90 -4.18 -5.22
N SER A 16 -2.20 -4.97 -4.39
CA SER A 16 -1.86 -4.57 -3.02
C SER A 16 -1.01 -3.30 -2.99
N THR A 17 -0.05 -3.20 -3.90
CA THR A 17 0.83 -2.02 -4.02
C THR A 17 0.03 -0.80 -4.42
N ALA A 18 -0.88 -0.89 -5.40
CA ALA A 18 -1.75 0.21 -5.81
C ALA A 18 -2.61 0.73 -4.64
N VAL A 19 -3.17 -0.18 -3.82
CA VAL A 19 -3.93 0.21 -2.63
C VAL A 19 -3.03 0.89 -1.60
N GLY A 20 -1.81 0.38 -1.37
CA GLY A 20 -0.84 1.02 -0.48
C GLY A 20 -0.44 2.43 -0.93
N THR A 21 -0.17 2.61 -2.22
CA THR A 21 0.16 3.92 -2.80
C THR A 21 -1.01 4.90 -2.71
N LEU A 22 -2.24 4.43 -2.93
CA LEU A 22 -3.44 5.25 -2.76
C LEU A 22 -3.62 5.68 -1.30
N ALA A 23 -3.45 4.75 -0.36
CA ALA A 23 -3.51 5.06 1.08
C ALA A 23 -2.43 6.08 1.47
N GLN A 24 -1.20 5.92 0.97
CA GLN A 24 -0.13 6.91 1.17
C GLN A 24 -0.52 8.29 0.66
N TYR A 25 -1.05 8.36 -0.57
CA TYR A 25 -1.45 9.64 -1.16
C TYR A 25 -2.54 10.32 -0.31
N VAL A 26 -3.62 9.61 -0.01
CA VAL A 26 -4.74 10.15 0.77
C VAL A 26 -4.27 10.63 2.14
N VAL A 27 -3.48 9.82 2.86
CA VAL A 27 -2.98 10.18 4.19
C VAL A 27 -2.04 11.38 4.13
N SER A 28 -1.13 11.45 3.14
CA SER A 28 -0.24 12.60 2.98
C SER A 28 -1.04 13.89 2.73
N GLN A 29 -2.04 13.84 1.85
CA GLN A 29 -2.88 15.01 1.56
C GLN A 29 -3.71 15.44 2.78
N LEU A 30 -4.33 14.49 3.48
CA LEU A 30 -5.10 14.81 4.70
C LEU A 30 -4.20 15.36 5.81
N ALA A 31 -3.04 14.76 6.04
CA ALA A 31 -2.09 15.24 7.03
C ALA A 31 -1.59 16.66 6.70
N TYR A 32 -1.30 16.93 5.43
CA TYR A 32 -0.83 18.24 5.00
C TYR A 32 -1.91 19.30 5.14
N TYR A 33 -3.09 19.09 4.57
CA TYR A 33 -4.11 20.14 4.53
C TYR A 33 -4.86 20.34 5.86
N LEU A 34 -5.00 19.30 6.68
CA LEU A 34 -5.87 19.34 7.86
C LEU A 34 -5.13 19.44 9.19
N LEU A 35 -3.90 18.93 9.30
CA LEU A 35 -3.24 18.72 10.59
C LEU A 35 -1.90 19.45 10.72
N ILE A 36 -0.94 19.09 9.86
CA ILE A 36 0.48 19.42 10.09
C ILE A 36 0.92 20.60 9.25
N LYS A 37 0.43 20.72 8.00
CA LYS A 37 0.84 21.74 7.00
C LYS A 37 2.33 21.74 6.65
N GLU A 38 3.10 20.79 7.16
CA GLU A 38 4.48 20.51 6.76
C GLU A 38 4.54 19.35 5.78
N SER A 39 5.16 19.58 4.62
CA SER A 39 5.15 18.62 3.50
C SER A 39 5.91 17.34 3.83
N LEU A 40 7.12 17.46 4.39
CA LEU A 40 7.98 16.31 4.68
C LEU A 40 7.37 15.36 5.72
N ILE A 41 6.83 15.93 6.80
CA ILE A 41 6.22 15.14 7.88
C ILE A 41 4.94 14.46 7.38
N SER A 42 4.12 15.19 6.61
CA SER A 42 2.89 14.64 6.03
C SER A 42 3.19 13.50 5.04
N GLN A 43 4.23 13.67 4.22
CA GLN A 43 4.69 12.63 3.29
C GLN A 43 5.21 11.40 4.03
N ALA A 44 5.97 11.59 5.12
CA ALA A 44 6.48 10.50 5.94
C ALA A 44 5.34 9.68 6.58
N LEU A 45 4.31 10.35 7.11
CA LEU A 45 3.11 9.68 7.63
C LEU A 45 2.36 8.91 6.55
N GLY A 46 2.20 9.52 5.37
CA GLY A 46 1.63 8.84 4.21
C GLY A 46 2.38 7.55 3.87
N ILE A 47 3.71 7.61 3.77
CA ILE A 47 4.55 6.44 3.48
C ILE A 47 4.37 5.35 4.54
N LEU A 48 4.38 5.71 5.82
CA LEU A 48 4.17 4.75 6.91
C LEU A 48 2.83 4.03 6.80
N VAL A 49 1.74 4.77 6.59
CA VAL A 49 0.41 4.19 6.48
C VAL A 49 0.26 3.36 5.20
N GLY A 50 0.74 3.87 4.06
CA GLY A 50 0.72 3.15 2.79
C GLY A 50 1.51 1.85 2.83
N PHE A 51 2.67 1.85 3.50
CA PHE A 51 3.47 0.64 3.73
C PHE A 51 2.72 -0.39 4.58
N ILE A 52 2.11 0.04 5.69
CA ILE A 52 1.30 -0.85 6.55
C ILE A 52 0.13 -1.45 5.77
N ALA A 53 -0.60 -0.63 5.01
CA ALA A 53 -1.72 -1.08 4.18
C ALA A 53 -1.26 -2.12 3.14
N ASN A 54 -0.19 -1.83 2.40
CA ASN A 54 0.38 -2.77 1.44
C ASN A 54 0.81 -4.07 2.11
N TYR A 55 1.48 -4.00 3.26
CA TYR A 55 1.94 -5.17 4.01
C TYR A 55 0.77 -6.05 4.45
N LEU A 56 -0.27 -5.47 5.06
CA LEU A 56 -1.43 -6.21 5.54
C LEU A 56 -2.20 -6.88 4.40
N ILE A 57 -2.42 -6.16 3.30
CA ILE A 57 -3.12 -6.70 2.12
C ILE A 57 -2.27 -7.77 1.45
N SER A 58 -0.97 -7.52 1.25
CA SER A 58 -0.07 -8.50 0.67
C SER A 58 0.00 -9.77 1.51
N LYS A 59 0.17 -9.63 2.83
CA LYS A 59 0.15 -10.76 3.76
C LYS A 59 -1.13 -11.56 3.61
N LYS A 60 -2.31 -10.92 3.66
CA LYS A 60 -3.61 -11.61 3.62
C LYS A 60 -3.96 -12.21 2.26
N TYR A 61 -3.66 -11.54 1.15
CA TYR A 61 -4.20 -11.91 -0.18
C TYR A 61 -3.16 -12.45 -1.17
N VAL A 62 -1.90 -12.04 -1.04
CA VAL A 62 -0.80 -12.49 -1.92
C VAL A 62 -0.15 -13.75 -1.34
N TRP A 63 0.21 -13.70 -0.06
CA TRP A 63 1.07 -14.70 0.57
C TRP A 63 0.32 -15.73 1.41
N THR A 64 -0.81 -15.36 2.02
CA THR A 64 -1.70 -16.31 2.71
C THR A 64 -2.61 -16.94 1.67
N GLN A 65 -2.19 -18.07 1.11
CA GLN A 65 -3.09 -19.01 0.44
C GLN A 65 -2.92 -20.37 1.14
N PRO A 66 -4.02 -21.12 1.34
CA PRO A 66 -3.95 -22.50 1.83
C PRO A 66 -3.16 -23.40 0.87
#